data_AF-A0A3D2AVT1-F1
#
_entry.id   AF-A0A3D2AVT1-F1
#
_cell.length_a   1.000
_cell.length_b   1.000
_cell.length_c   1.000
_cell.angle_alpha   90.00
_cell.angle_beta   90.00
_cell.angle_gamma   90.00
#
_symmetry.space_group_name_H-M   'P 1'
#
loop_
_entity.id
_entity.type
_entity.pdbx_description
1 polymer ?
#
loop_
_entity_poly.entity_id
_entity_poly.type
_entity_poly.pdbx_seq_one_letter_code
_entity_poly.pdbx_strand_id
1 'polypeptide(L)' 'MVSAENSVEKALIIMLECSLAQDDSLVTLYFGDQINLAIAQSTASLLSERFPSCEFETIEGNQPFYQYFVSIE' A
#
# COMPACT_ATOMS: atom_id res chain seq x y z
N MET A 1 -13.08 1.93 5.22
CA MET A 1 -13.05 3.14 4.36
C MET A 1 -13.09 2.70 2.91
N VAL A 2 -13.70 3.48 2.01
CA VAL A 2 -13.75 3.15 0.58
C VAL A 2 -13.36 4.40 -0.23
N SER A 3 -12.45 4.23 -1.18
CA SER A 3 -11.96 5.26 -2.09
C SER A 3 -12.02 4.72 -3.52
N ALA A 4 -12.28 5.58 -4.51
CA ALA A 4 -12.33 5.20 -5.92
C ALA A 4 -11.47 6.16 -6.76
N GLU A 5 -10.41 5.63 -7.37
CA GLU A 5 -9.43 6.42 -8.11
C GLU A 5 -9.09 5.75 -9.44
N ASN A 6 -8.53 6.55 -10.35
CA ASN A 6 -8.12 6.10 -11.69
C ASN A 6 -6.79 5.33 -11.69
N SER A 7 -6.10 5.25 -10.55
CA SER A 7 -4.89 4.44 -10.39
C SER A 7 -4.83 3.84 -8.99
N VAL A 8 -4.20 2.66 -8.90
CA VAL A 8 -4.07 1.89 -7.65
C VAL A 8 -3.25 2.66 -6.63
N GLU A 9 -2.19 3.32 -7.08
CA GLU A 9 -1.30 4.13 -6.25
C GLU A 9 -2.05 5.31 -5.63
N LYS A 10 -2.89 6.00 -6.41
CA LYS A 10 -3.72 7.09 -5.89
C LYS A 10 -4.73 6.60 -4.86
N ALA A 11 -5.38 5.46 -5.13
CA ALA A 11 -6.31 4.86 -4.18
C ALA A 11 -5.63 4.53 -2.84
N LEU A 12 -4.43 3.94 -2.90
CA LEU A 12 -3.61 3.62 -1.72
C LEU A 12 -3.22 4.88 -0.94
N ILE A 13 -2.74 5.92 -1.64
CA ILE A 13 -2.35 7.18 -1.01
C ILE A 13 -3.53 7.79 -0.25
N ILE A 14 -4.70 7.94 -0.88
CA ILE A 14 -5.87 8.55 -0.24
C ILE A 14 -6.36 7.71 0.94
N MET A 15 -6.37 6.38 0.78
CA MET A 15 -6.71 5.45 1.86
C MET A 15 -5.79 5.65 3.06
N LEU A 16 -4.47 5.73 2.83
CA LEU A 16 -3.45 5.90 3.87
C LEU A 16 -3.51 7.29 4.52
N GLU A 17 -3.68 8.36 3.76
CA GLU A 17 -3.87 9.72 4.28
C GLU A 17 -5.05 9.81 5.26
N CYS A 18 -6.08 8.99 5.04
CA CYS A 18 -7.27 8.98 5.88
C CYS A 18 -7.21 7.93 7.01
N SER A 19 -6.28 6.97 6.96
CA SER A 19 -6.17 5.86 7.93
C SER A 19 -4.99 6.02 8.89
N LEU A 20 -3.89 6.64 8.46
CA LEU A 20 -2.70 6.88 9.26
C LEU A 20 -2.92 8.08 10.18
N ALA A 21 -2.78 7.88 11.49
CA ALA A 21 -3.05 8.88 12.50
C ALA A 21 -1.76 9.62 12.93
N GLN A 22 -1.00 10.25 12.02
CA GLN A 22 0.25 11.00 12.34
C GLN A 22 1.34 10.23 13.15
N ASP A 23 1.13 8.97 13.48
CA ASP A 23 2.03 8.11 14.25
C ASP A 23 2.94 7.28 13.33
N ASP A 24 4.03 6.75 13.90
CA ASP A 24 4.93 5.81 13.26
C ASP A 24 4.25 4.44 13.15
N SER A 25 3.51 4.22 12.05
CA SER A 25 2.83 2.95 11.76
C SER A 25 3.61 2.07 10.81
N LEU A 26 3.49 0.75 11.00
CA LEU A 26 3.97 -0.25 10.04
C LEU A 26 2.87 -0.56 9.03
N VAL A 27 3.14 -0.37 7.75
CA VAL A 27 2.21 -0.63 6.66
C VAL A 27 2.72 -1.80 5.81
N THR A 28 2.01 -2.93 5.87
CA THR A 28 2.35 -4.10 5.05
C THR A 28 1.44 -4.17 3.83
N LEU A 29 2.04 -4.20 2.64
CA LEU A 29 1.39 -4.36 1.35
C LEU A 29 1.51 -5.81 0.87
N TYR A 30 0.42 -6.54 0.97
CA TYR A 30 0.31 -7.88 0.41
C TYR A 30 -0.14 -7.75 -1.04
N PHE A 31 0.72 -8.08 -2.01
CA PHE A 31 0.38 -7.97 -3.43
C PHE A 31 -0.06 -9.33 -4.01
N GLY A 32 -1.07 -9.30 -4.88
CA GLY A 32 -1.61 -10.50 -5.55
C GLY A 32 -1.07 -10.72 -6.96
N ASP A 33 -1.56 -11.75 -7.64
CA ASP A 33 -1.03 -12.27 -8.92
C ASP A 33 -1.07 -11.27 -10.08
N GLN A 34 -1.84 -10.18 -9.93
CA GLN A 34 -1.93 -9.09 -10.92
C GLN A 34 -0.78 -8.09 -10.81
N ILE A 35 -0.04 -8.11 -9.69
CA ILE A 35 1.07 -7.22 -9.39
C ILE A 35 2.34 -8.06 -9.27
N ASN A 36 3.42 -7.63 -9.93
CA ASN A 36 4.72 -8.27 -9.76
C ASN A 36 5.55 -7.55 -8.69
N LEU A 37 6.60 -8.22 -8.22
CA LEU A 37 7.50 -7.70 -7.18
C LEU A 37 8.07 -6.31 -7.50
N ALA A 38 8.45 -6.05 -8.76
CA ALA A 38 9.04 -4.77 -9.16
C ALA A 38 8.03 -3.61 -9.04
N ILE A 39 6.77 -3.85 -9.44
CA ILE A 39 5.69 -2.87 -9.28
C ILE A 39 5.42 -2.67 -7.78
N ALA A 40 5.30 -3.73 -6.99
CA ALA A 40 5.07 -3.64 -5.55
C ALA A 40 6.16 -2.84 -4.82
N GLN A 41 7.43 -3.11 -5.11
CA GLN A 41 8.56 -2.38 -4.55
C GLN A 41 8.56 -0.90 -4.97
N SER A 42 8.23 -0.61 -6.23
CA SER A 42 8.10 0.77 -6.70
C SER A 42 6.95 1.50 -5.99
N THR A 43 5.82 0.82 -5.75
CA THR A 43 4.69 1.38 -5.00
C THR A 43 5.07 1.65 -3.55
N ALA A 44 5.73 0.71 -2.86
CA ALA A 44 6.19 0.89 -1.49
C ALA A 44 7.20 2.03 -1.35
N SER A 45 8.11 2.19 -2.31
CA SER A 45 9.08 3.30 -2.34
C SER A 45 8.37 4.65 -2.45
N LEU A 46 7.40 4.76 -3.36
CA LEU A 46 6.59 5.97 -3.52
C LEU A 46 5.81 6.32 -2.24
N LEU A 47 5.25 5.30 -1.58
CA LEU A 47 4.51 5.50 -0.32
C LEU A 47 5.44 5.92 0.82
N SER A 48 6.63 5.32 0.92
CA SER A 48 7.64 5.68 1.92
C SER A 48 8.11 7.14 1.76
N GLU A 49 8.26 7.63 0.52
CA GLU A 49 8.58 9.04 0.27
C GLU A 49 7.47 9.99 0.73
N ARG A 50 6.21 9.56 0.64
CA ARG A 50 5.04 10.38 0.97
C ARG A 50 4.65 10.33 2.44
N PHE A 51 4.92 9.21 3.10
CA PHE A 51 4.67 8.99 4.53
C PHE A 51 5.99 8.62 5.22
N PRO A 52 6.93 9.58 5.38
CA PRO A 52 8.30 9.31 5.85
C PRO A 52 8.38 8.84 7.31
N SER A 53 7.30 9.00 8.08
CA SER A 53 7.16 8.49 9.44
C SER A 53 6.72 7.02 9.49
N CYS A 54 6.22 6.47 8.39
CA CYS A 54 5.71 5.10 8.34
C CYS A 54 6.72 4.16 7.68
N GLU A 55 6.79 2.93 8.17
CA GLU A 55 7.57 1.87 7.55
C GLU A 55 6.69 1.10 6.57
N PHE A 56 7.20 0.80 5.37
CA PHE A 56 6.47 0.04 4.35
C PHE A 56 7.17 -1.26 4.02
N GLU A 57 6.42 -2.37 4.13
CA GLU A 57 6.86 -3.69 3.72
C GLU A 57 6.00 -4.22 2.57
N THR A 58 6.61 -5.06 1.72
CA THR A 58 5.90 -5.73 0.63
C THR A 58 6.02 -7.23 0.80
N ILE A 59 4.90 -7.94 0.75
CA ILE A 59 4.82 -9.38 0.89
C ILE A 59 3.99 -9.93 -0.27
N GLU A 60 4.43 -11.03 -0.87
CA GLU A 60 3.63 -11.73 -1.86
C GLU A 60 2.44 -12.42 -1.18
N GLY A 61 1.24 -11.91 -1.41
CA GLY A 61 0.01 -12.40 -0.79
C GLY A 61 -0.59 -13.63 -1.47
N ASN A 62 -0.13 -13.99 -2.68
CA ASN A 62 -0.69 -15.05 -3.53
C ASN A 62 -2.23 -14.95 -3.66
N GLN A 63 -2.72 -13.72 -3.78
CA GLN A 63 -4.15 -13.43 -3.87
C GLN A 63 -4.58 -13.36 -5.35
N PRO A 64 -5.50 -14.22 -5.81
CA PRO A 64 -5.88 -14.25 -7.23
C PRO A 64 -6.77 -13.09 -7.66
N PHE A 65 -7.48 -12.44 -6.73
CA PHE A 65 -8.51 -11.44 -7.04
C PHE A 65 -8.17 -10.00 -6.61
N TYR A 66 -7.28 -9.82 -5.64
CA TYR A 66 -6.93 -8.51 -5.10
C TYR A 66 -5.55 -8.09 -5.58
N GLN A 67 -5.42 -6.85 -6.05
CA GLN A 67 -4.13 -6.28 -6.43
C GLN A 67 -3.26 -6.04 -5.18
N TYR A 68 -3.87 -5.47 -4.14
CA TYR A 68 -3.26 -5.28 -2.83
C TYR A 68 -4.25 -5.58 -1.71
N PHE A 69 -3.73 -6.13 -0.62
CA PHE A 69 -4.33 -6.14 0.70
C PHE A 69 -3.38 -5.40 1.65
N VAL A 70 -3.90 -4.47 2.46
CA VAL A 70 -3.08 -3.56 3.27
C VAL A 70 -3.37 -3.79 4.75
N SER A 71 -2.31 -4.04 5.52
CA SER A 71 -2.34 -4.05 6.98
C SER A 71 -1.64 -2.80 7.50
N ILE A 72 -2.24 -2.13 8.48
CA ILE A 72 -1.68 -0.97 9.17
C ILE A 72 -1.66 -1.33 10.66
N GLU A 73 -0.48 -1.25 11.28
CA GLU A 73 -0.25 -1.50 12.70
C GLU A 73 0.18 -0.24 13.45
#